data_AF-A0A7X8JAU0-F1
#
_entry.id   AF-A0A7X8JAU0-F1
#
_cell.length_a   1.000
_cell.length_b   1.000
_cell.length_c   1.000
_cell.angle_alpha   90.00
_cell.angle_beta   90.00
_cell.angle_gamma   90.00
#
_symmetry.space_group_name_H-M   'P 1'
#
loop_
_entity.id
_entity.type
_entity.pdbx_description
1 polymer ?
#
loop_
_entity_poly.entity_id
_entity_poly.type
_entity_poly.pdbx_seq_one_letter_code
_entity_poly.pdbx_strand_id
1 'polypeptide(L)'
;MLEQEFENTKQFLLSKLPEYLMGKGINLETSFKCLNPSDTSRMPSMTYNRENLTVQCFNCKSIYNIFDIIGFDYHLTSYLQQFIKVHEMYIGKVPLGFIDLLKNKEIQLHSNEVVEEKPLFEIERNNEPEPLLFGQAPSLNMSANDNIPAKHTTEERFFNNVSPFDEQPLPPFGSTSANVPQTKPQAFGSNFGQQNISQENDIPKFGQKFSFEDRATNQVAFAESQVKTMHILNSESGYDFTNYINGCASNVSRTSYFKDRGLSDAIIQKFKLGFDAEYQAEIDNLTGQSVYWKAAIIPYGTQGYCVRNTDLSADSKTERYKKKGSFDIYNHAALEKQGPIFIAEGEFDALSLETLGYNALALGGVGNVRLLVERIKNAPNKNEFYICLDNDEPGKEATEHLASYLRQLNIQFKCVDLAYPYKDINEALYRDKDTLRERLTNLD
;
A
#
# COMPACT_ATOMS: atom_id res chain seq x y z
N MET A 1 39.00 -10.25 7.88
CA MET A 1 38.51 -11.44 8.60
C MET A 1 37.05 -11.71 8.26
N LEU A 2 36.16 -10.73 8.49
CA LEU A 2 34.73 -10.81 8.16
C LEU A 2 34.43 -11.06 6.66
N GLU A 3 35.15 -10.41 5.75
CA GLU A 3 34.98 -10.64 4.29
C GLU A 3 35.32 -12.06 3.84
N GLN A 4 36.36 -12.66 4.44
CA GLN A 4 36.74 -14.04 4.14
C GLN A 4 35.70 -15.02 4.70
N GLU A 5 35.18 -14.75 5.89
CA GLU A 5 34.10 -15.52 6.50
C GLU A 5 32.82 -15.43 5.67
N PHE A 6 32.48 -14.23 5.18
CA PHE A 6 31.37 -14.00 4.28
C PHE A 6 31.50 -14.82 2.99
N GLU A 7 32.67 -14.77 2.34
CA GLU A 7 32.88 -15.51 1.09
C GLU A 7 32.82 -17.02 1.32
N ASN A 8 33.40 -17.51 2.42
CA ASN A 8 33.30 -18.93 2.78
C ASN A 8 31.84 -19.36 3.01
N THR A 9 31.05 -18.54 3.72
CA THR A 9 29.62 -18.80 3.93
C THR A 9 28.84 -18.75 2.62
N LYS A 10 29.12 -17.78 1.74
CA LYS A 10 28.51 -17.69 0.42
C LYS A 10 28.77 -18.93 -0.42
N GLN A 11 30.01 -19.42 -0.46
CA GLN A 11 30.36 -20.66 -1.17
C GLN A 11 29.65 -21.88 -0.57
N PHE A 12 29.54 -21.95 0.76
CA PHE A 12 28.75 -22.99 1.41
C PHE A 12 27.27 -22.95 1.00
N LEU A 13 26.64 -21.76 0.97
CA LEU A 13 25.25 -21.62 0.55
C LEU A 13 25.03 -22.01 -0.91
N LEU A 14 25.96 -21.63 -1.82
CA LEU A 14 25.93 -22.07 -3.21
C LEU A 14 25.94 -23.60 -3.32
N SER A 15 26.68 -24.29 -2.45
CA SER A 15 26.75 -25.76 -2.44
C SER A 15 25.42 -26.44 -2.06
N LYS A 16 24.44 -25.68 -1.54
CA LYS A 16 23.11 -26.18 -1.17
C LYS A 16 22.12 -26.22 -2.33
N LEU A 17 22.50 -25.75 -3.51
CA LEU A 17 21.65 -25.75 -4.69
C LEU A 17 21.09 -27.15 -5.04
N PRO A 18 21.89 -28.25 -5.01
CA PRO A 18 21.36 -29.58 -5.28
C PRO A 18 20.29 -30.02 -4.29
N GLU A 19 20.52 -29.76 -3.00
CA GLU A 19 19.60 -30.11 -1.92
C GLU A 19 18.25 -29.40 -2.11
N TYR A 20 18.29 -28.11 -2.47
CA TYR A 20 17.10 -27.31 -2.77
C TYR A 20 16.29 -27.88 -3.94
N LEU A 21 16.97 -28.18 -5.06
CA LEU A 21 16.30 -28.67 -6.27
C LEU A 21 15.75 -30.10 -6.10
N MET A 22 16.47 -30.97 -5.41
CA MET A 22 15.98 -32.31 -5.08
C MET A 22 14.76 -32.26 -4.16
N GLY A 23 14.72 -31.32 -3.20
CA GLY A 23 13.55 -31.08 -2.33
C GLY A 23 12.29 -30.68 -3.11
N LYS A 24 12.45 -30.10 -4.30
CA LYS A 24 11.36 -29.78 -5.24
C LYS A 24 10.98 -30.94 -6.17
N GLY A 25 11.60 -32.10 -6.01
CA GLY A 25 11.37 -33.27 -6.85
C GLY A 25 12.07 -33.22 -8.21
N ILE A 26 13.09 -32.38 -8.38
CA ILE A 26 13.86 -32.27 -9.63
C ILE A 26 15.01 -33.28 -9.61
N ASN A 27 15.11 -34.08 -10.68
CA ASN A 27 16.23 -34.99 -10.87
C ASN A 27 17.40 -34.28 -11.57
N LEU A 28 18.55 -34.22 -10.89
CA LEU A 28 19.75 -33.50 -11.35
C LEU A 28 20.63 -34.32 -12.30
N GLU A 29 20.39 -35.63 -12.44
CA GLU A 29 21.12 -36.49 -13.39
C GLU A 29 20.60 -36.37 -14.83
N THR A 30 19.45 -35.70 -15.01
CA THR A 30 18.78 -35.53 -16.30
C THR A 30 18.44 -34.07 -16.56
N SER A 31 18.29 -33.69 -17.83
CA SER A 31 17.76 -32.36 -18.15
C SER A 31 16.33 -32.21 -17.63
N PHE A 32 16.04 -31.06 -17.02
CA PHE A 32 14.76 -30.75 -16.40
C PHE A 32 14.16 -29.46 -16.98
N LYS A 33 12.90 -29.18 -16.64
CA LYS A 33 12.16 -28.01 -17.12
C LYS A 33 12.87 -26.72 -16.68
N CYS A 34 12.93 -25.73 -17.56
CA CYS A 34 13.46 -24.42 -17.21
C CYS A 34 12.72 -23.83 -16.00
N LEU A 35 13.49 -23.26 -15.07
CA LEU A 35 12.99 -22.58 -13.86
C LEU A 35 12.85 -21.06 -14.09
N ASN A 36 13.22 -20.58 -15.28
CA ASN A 36 13.02 -19.19 -15.65
C ASN A 36 11.51 -18.91 -15.80
N PRO A 37 10.93 -17.96 -15.03
CA PRO A 37 9.52 -17.60 -15.15
C PRO A 37 9.11 -17.10 -16.55
N SER A 38 10.06 -16.57 -17.32
CA SER A 38 9.82 -16.06 -18.67
C SER A 38 9.86 -17.13 -19.77
N ASP A 39 10.35 -18.35 -19.49
CA ASP A 39 10.35 -19.45 -20.46
C ASP A 39 9.04 -20.24 -20.38
N THR A 40 8.21 -20.14 -21.41
CA THR A 40 6.94 -20.88 -21.52
C THR A 40 7.11 -22.27 -22.15
N SER A 41 8.34 -22.63 -22.56
CA SER A 41 8.63 -23.94 -23.11
C SER A 41 8.42 -25.04 -22.07
N ARG A 42 7.68 -26.08 -22.45
CA ARG A 42 7.43 -27.26 -21.60
C ARG A 42 8.50 -28.35 -21.77
N MET A 43 9.52 -28.11 -22.60
CA MET A 43 10.57 -29.07 -22.86
C MET A 43 11.65 -29.01 -21.77
N PRO A 44 12.21 -30.15 -21.35
CA PRO A 44 13.36 -30.17 -20.45
C PRO A 44 14.58 -29.57 -21.17
N SER A 45 15.03 -28.42 -20.71
CA SER A 45 16.05 -27.59 -21.37
C SER A 45 17.15 -27.11 -20.42
N MET A 46 17.05 -27.42 -19.13
CA MET A 46 17.99 -26.98 -18.11
C MET A 46 18.77 -28.14 -17.49
N THR A 47 20.06 -27.93 -17.25
CA THR A 47 20.97 -28.92 -16.65
C THR A 47 21.74 -28.28 -15.50
N TYR A 48 22.05 -29.08 -14.48
CA TYR A 48 22.85 -28.65 -13.34
C TYR A 48 24.35 -28.88 -13.60
N ASN A 49 25.15 -27.85 -13.40
CA ASN A 49 26.61 -27.93 -13.48
C ASN A 49 27.20 -28.00 -12.05
N ARG A 50 27.87 -29.11 -11.74
CA ARG A 50 28.49 -29.37 -10.44
C ARG A 50 29.75 -28.53 -10.17
N GLU A 51 30.46 -28.09 -11.20
CA GLU A 51 31.72 -27.34 -11.05
C GLU A 51 31.45 -25.88 -10.63
N ASN A 52 30.43 -25.27 -11.23
CA ASN A 52 30.10 -23.85 -11.00
C ASN A 52 28.94 -23.63 -10.04
N LEU A 53 28.31 -24.70 -9.53
CA LEU A 53 27.15 -24.64 -8.63
C LEU A 53 25.99 -23.81 -9.20
N THR A 54 25.73 -23.97 -10.50
CA THR A 54 24.70 -23.25 -11.25
C THR A 54 23.87 -24.19 -12.11
N VAL A 55 22.64 -23.79 -12.41
CA VAL A 55 21.81 -24.41 -13.46
C VAL A 55 21.86 -23.55 -14.72
N GLN A 56 21.98 -24.19 -15.87
CA GLN A 56 22.02 -23.50 -17.16
C GLN A 56 20.94 -24.05 -18.09
N CYS A 57 20.15 -23.15 -18.67
CA CYS A 57 19.19 -23.50 -19.71
C CYS A 57 19.82 -23.39 -21.09
N PHE A 58 19.76 -24.45 -21.89
CA PHE A 58 20.27 -24.46 -23.27
C PHE A 58 19.33 -23.75 -24.27
N ASN A 59 18.08 -23.50 -23.87
CA ASN A 59 17.09 -22.81 -24.69
C ASN A 59 17.17 -21.28 -24.51
N CYS A 60 16.88 -20.79 -23.30
CA CYS A 60 16.88 -19.35 -23.02
C CYS A 60 18.26 -18.81 -22.58
N LYS A 61 19.29 -19.67 -22.51
CA LYS A 61 20.67 -19.32 -22.15
C LYS A 61 20.85 -18.73 -20.75
N SER A 62 19.82 -18.77 -19.91
CA SER A 62 19.90 -18.28 -18.53
C SER A 62 20.77 -19.18 -17.66
N ILE A 63 21.57 -18.58 -16.79
CA ILE A 63 22.40 -19.26 -15.80
C ILE A 63 21.96 -18.75 -14.43
N TYR A 64 21.60 -19.66 -13.52
CA TYR A 64 21.10 -19.31 -12.20
C TYR A 64 21.82 -20.08 -11.10
N ASN A 65 22.09 -19.41 -10.00
CA ASN A 65 22.56 -19.99 -8.75
C ASN A 65 21.39 -20.15 -7.76
N ILE A 66 21.68 -20.62 -6.54
CA ILE A 66 20.67 -20.81 -5.50
C ILE A 66 19.94 -19.52 -5.08
N PHE A 67 20.64 -18.38 -5.08
CA PHE A 67 20.08 -17.07 -4.71
C PHE A 67 19.07 -16.61 -5.75
N ASP A 68 19.40 -16.77 -7.04
CA ASP A 68 18.51 -16.38 -8.14
C ASP A 68 17.23 -17.23 -8.13
N ILE A 69 17.37 -18.55 -7.95
CA ILE A 69 16.23 -19.48 -7.96
C ILE A 69 15.30 -19.18 -6.77
N ILE A 70 15.86 -19.00 -5.57
CA ILE A 70 15.08 -18.59 -4.40
C ILE A 70 14.47 -17.20 -4.62
N GLY A 71 15.16 -16.30 -5.33
CA GLY A 71 14.62 -15.02 -5.77
C GLY A 71 13.34 -15.16 -6.58
N PHE A 72 13.31 -16.06 -7.57
CA PHE A 72 12.11 -16.32 -8.35
C PHE A 72 11.00 -16.99 -7.54
N ASP A 73 11.34 -17.97 -6.72
CA ASP A 73 10.37 -18.76 -5.95
C ASP A 73 9.68 -17.97 -4.84
N TYR A 74 10.39 -17.02 -4.25
CA TYR A 74 9.90 -16.17 -3.15
C TYR A 74 9.62 -14.72 -3.59
N HIS A 75 9.69 -14.44 -4.90
CA HIS A 75 9.47 -13.10 -5.47
C HIS A 75 10.36 -12.00 -4.86
N LEU A 76 11.64 -12.32 -4.63
CA LEU A 76 12.62 -11.40 -4.04
C LEU A 76 13.41 -10.67 -5.14
N THR A 77 13.40 -9.34 -5.08
CA THR A 77 13.96 -8.47 -6.12
C THR A 77 15.41 -8.02 -5.85
N SER A 78 15.86 -8.04 -4.60
CA SER A 78 17.23 -7.65 -4.21
C SER A 78 18.11 -8.85 -3.83
N TYR A 79 19.40 -8.78 -4.16
CA TYR A 79 20.39 -9.78 -3.80
C TYR A 79 20.54 -9.93 -2.28
N LEU A 80 20.42 -8.83 -1.52
CA LEU A 80 20.41 -8.88 -0.06
C LEU A 80 19.26 -9.77 0.47
N GLN A 81 18.06 -9.60 -0.07
CA GLN A 81 16.89 -10.40 0.32
C GLN A 81 17.08 -11.87 -0.04
N GLN A 82 17.60 -12.15 -1.25
CA GLN A 82 17.90 -13.50 -1.69
C GLN A 82 18.93 -14.17 -0.76
N PHE A 83 20.04 -13.48 -0.46
CA PHE A 83 21.09 -13.98 0.42
C PHE A 83 20.58 -14.27 1.83
N ILE A 84 19.79 -13.36 2.41
CA ILE A 84 19.16 -13.56 3.71
C ILE A 84 18.29 -14.81 3.70
N LYS A 85 17.49 -15.00 2.65
CA LYS A 85 16.57 -16.13 2.58
C LYS A 85 17.31 -17.46 2.48
N VAL A 86 18.34 -17.55 1.65
CA VAL A 86 19.14 -18.78 1.54
C VAL A 86 19.89 -19.07 2.84
N HIS A 87 20.48 -18.05 3.47
CA HIS A 87 21.18 -18.22 4.73
C HIS A 87 20.23 -18.69 5.85
N GLU A 88 19.02 -18.14 5.93
CA GLU A 88 17.97 -18.55 6.87
C GLU A 88 17.62 -20.04 6.74
N MET A 89 17.52 -20.54 5.50
CA MET A 89 17.11 -21.92 5.22
C MET A 89 18.16 -22.97 5.61
N TYR A 90 19.46 -22.63 5.54
CA TYR A 90 20.53 -23.62 5.66
C TYR A 90 21.47 -23.43 6.85
N ILE A 91 21.57 -22.23 7.40
CA ILE A 91 22.47 -21.90 8.52
C ILE A 91 21.69 -21.27 9.68
N GLY A 92 20.72 -20.40 9.37
CA GLY A 92 19.95 -19.64 10.36
C GLY A 92 20.11 -18.14 10.16
N LYS A 93 20.08 -17.35 11.24
CA LYS A 93 20.11 -15.88 11.14
C LYS A 93 21.44 -15.38 10.55
N VAL A 94 21.36 -14.42 9.62
CA VAL A 94 22.55 -13.79 9.02
C VAL A 94 23.24 -12.90 10.07
N PRO A 95 24.57 -13.00 10.26
CA PRO A 95 25.31 -12.07 11.09
C PRO A 95 25.17 -10.62 10.59
N LEU A 96 24.98 -9.65 11.50
CA LEU A 96 24.82 -8.23 11.15
C LEU A 96 25.96 -7.70 10.26
N GLY A 97 27.20 -8.15 10.53
CA GLY A 97 28.36 -7.77 9.73
C GLY A 97 28.29 -8.19 8.25
N PHE A 98 27.54 -9.24 7.90
CA PHE A 98 27.32 -9.64 6.50
C PHE A 98 26.29 -8.76 5.81
N ILE A 99 25.27 -8.31 6.55
CA ILE A 99 24.23 -7.41 6.06
C ILE A 99 24.85 -6.05 5.72
N ASP A 100 25.69 -5.51 6.61
CA ASP A 100 26.37 -4.24 6.38
C ASP A 100 27.32 -4.32 5.17
N LEU A 101 28.00 -5.45 5.00
CA LEU A 101 28.90 -5.71 3.88
C LEU A 101 28.15 -5.80 2.54
N LEU A 102 26.95 -6.41 2.54
CA LEU A 102 26.10 -6.50 1.36
C LEU A 102 25.48 -5.15 0.98
N LYS A 103 24.98 -4.38 1.97
CA LYS A 103 24.43 -3.04 1.74
C LYS A 103 25.47 -2.07 1.18
N ASN A 104 26.69 -2.10 1.73
CA ASN A 104 27.78 -1.26 1.25
C ASN A 104 28.22 -1.62 -0.18
N LYS A 105 28.12 -2.89 -0.57
CA LYS A 105 28.37 -3.34 -1.95
C LYS A 105 27.27 -2.91 -2.92
N GLU A 106 25.99 -3.00 -2.53
CA GLU A 106 24.86 -2.50 -3.36
C GLU A 106 24.97 -0.97 -3.59
N ILE A 107 25.38 -0.21 -2.57
CA ILE A 107 25.59 1.25 -2.68
C ILE A 107 26.74 1.58 -3.64
N GLN A 108 27.86 0.85 -3.60
CA GLN A 108 28.99 1.07 -4.51
C GLN A 108 28.69 0.75 -5.98
N LEU A 109 27.82 -0.24 -6.23
CA LEU A 109 27.34 -0.58 -7.57
C LEU A 109 26.46 0.53 -8.16
N HIS A 110 25.55 1.11 -7.35
CA HIS A 110 24.69 2.22 -7.79
C HIS A 110 25.44 3.56 -7.95
N SER A 111 26.53 3.80 -7.22
CA SER A 111 27.36 5.00 -7.42
C SER A 111 28.24 4.96 -8.67
N ASN A 112 28.46 3.77 -9.26
CA ASN A 112 29.27 3.60 -10.47
C ASN A 112 28.43 3.56 -11.77
N GLU A 113 27.09 3.62 -11.67
CA GLU A 113 26.15 3.66 -12.81
C GLU A 113 25.55 5.05 -13.06
N VAL A 114 26.31 6.14 -12.81
CA VAL A 114 25.93 7.46 -13.34
C VAL A 114 26.37 7.55 -14.80
N VAL A 115 25.49 7.10 -15.70
CA VAL A 115 25.53 7.50 -17.11
C VAL A 115 25.09 8.96 -17.18
N GLU A 116 25.94 9.82 -17.74
CA GLU A 116 25.65 11.23 -18.03
C GLU A 116 24.40 11.37 -18.91
N GLU A 117 23.25 11.66 -18.31
CA GLU A 117 22.11 12.20 -19.04
C GLU A 117 22.28 13.71 -19.23
N LYS A 118 22.70 14.09 -20.44
CA LYS A 118 22.53 15.45 -20.94
C LYS A 118 21.03 15.79 -20.97
N PRO A 119 20.59 16.95 -20.46
CA PRO A 119 19.21 17.35 -20.54
C PRO A 119 18.79 17.54 -22.00
N LEU A 120 17.84 16.72 -22.42
CA LEU A 120 17.07 16.89 -23.64
C LEU A 120 16.06 18.03 -23.42
N PHE A 121 15.92 18.92 -24.41
CA PHE A 121 15.06 20.11 -24.48
C PHE A 121 15.69 21.46 -24.12
N GLU A 122 16.52 21.98 -25.03
CA GLU A 122 16.59 23.43 -25.28
C GLU A 122 15.61 23.80 -26.40
N ILE A 123 14.73 24.76 -26.13
CA ILE A 123 13.80 25.34 -27.10
C ILE A 123 14.59 26.26 -28.03
N GLU A 124 14.68 25.86 -29.31
CA GLU A 124 15.21 26.68 -30.40
C GLU A 124 14.42 27.99 -30.51
N ARG A 125 15.08 29.12 -30.30
CA ARG A 125 14.63 30.42 -30.82
C ARG A 125 15.61 30.88 -31.88
N ASN A 126 15.22 30.64 -33.13
CA ASN A 126 15.79 31.31 -34.30
C ASN A 126 15.59 32.83 -34.17
N ASN A 127 16.67 33.60 -34.31
CA ASN A 127 16.78 34.78 -35.17
C ASN A 127 18.20 35.38 -35.03
N GLU A 128 18.97 35.36 -36.12
CA GLU A 128 20.20 36.17 -36.31
C GLU A 128 19.84 37.66 -36.63
N PRO A 129 20.81 38.56 -36.94
CA PRO A 129 21.75 39.20 -36.01
C PRO A 129 21.76 40.75 -36.18
N GLU A 130 22.72 41.42 -35.52
CA GLU A 130 23.22 42.81 -35.69
C GLU A 130 22.85 43.86 -34.60
N PRO A 131 23.65 44.95 -34.42
CA PRO A 131 25.01 44.92 -33.88
C PRO A 131 25.26 45.98 -32.77
N LEU A 132 26.46 45.91 -32.21
CA LEU A 132 27.10 46.80 -31.23
C LEU A 132 26.83 48.31 -31.37
N LEU A 133 26.64 49.03 -30.25
CA LEU A 133 27.17 50.40 -30.10
C LEU A 133 27.43 50.83 -28.63
N PHE A 134 28.72 50.98 -28.33
CA PHE A 134 29.41 52.02 -27.54
C PHE A 134 28.74 52.76 -26.36
N GLY A 135 29.46 52.77 -25.22
CA GLY A 135 29.35 53.84 -24.21
C GLY A 135 29.93 53.53 -22.83
N GLN A 136 31.24 53.76 -22.65
CA GLN A 136 31.90 53.98 -21.34
C GLN A 136 31.18 55.14 -20.60
N ALA A 137 31.13 55.25 -19.27
CA ALA A 137 32.24 55.28 -18.31
C ALA A 137 31.67 55.29 -16.85
N PRO A 138 32.53 55.23 -15.81
CA PRO A 138 32.19 54.68 -14.50
C PRO A 138 31.94 55.73 -13.40
N SER A 139 31.68 55.20 -12.21
CA SER A 139 31.77 55.79 -10.86
C SER A 139 30.47 56.27 -10.24
N LEU A 140 30.10 55.63 -9.12
CA LEU A 140 29.91 56.30 -7.84
C LEU A 140 29.94 55.23 -6.73
N ASN A 141 31.04 55.23 -5.99
CA ASN A 141 31.09 54.67 -4.64
C ASN A 141 30.36 55.66 -3.72
N MET A 142 29.31 55.22 -3.04
CA MET A 142 28.94 55.78 -1.74
C MET A 142 28.28 54.71 -0.88
N SER A 143 28.89 54.54 0.28
CA SER A 143 28.47 53.76 1.44
C SER A 143 27.10 54.19 1.97
N ALA A 144 26.26 53.22 2.33
CA ALA A 144 25.33 53.35 3.46
C ALA A 144 24.98 51.97 4.02
N ASN A 145 25.24 51.84 5.31
CA ASN A 145 24.71 50.84 6.23
C ASN A 145 23.17 50.82 6.19
N ASP A 146 22.57 49.62 6.26
CA ASP A 146 21.61 49.20 7.29
C ASP A 146 20.55 48.21 6.77
N ASN A 147 20.41 47.12 7.55
CA ASN A 147 19.21 46.30 7.75
C ASN A 147 18.68 45.47 6.57
N ILE A 148 19.20 44.23 6.48
CA ILE A 148 18.52 43.09 5.85
C ILE A 148 17.54 42.51 6.89
N PRO A 149 16.22 42.49 6.64
CA PRO A 149 15.33 41.61 7.38
C PRO A 149 15.48 40.18 6.84
N ALA A 150 15.69 39.24 7.75
CA ALA A 150 15.77 37.82 7.48
C ALA A 150 14.55 37.35 6.67
N LYS A 151 14.80 36.80 5.48
CA LYS A 151 13.81 35.95 4.78
C LYS A 151 13.59 34.71 5.64
N HIS A 152 12.40 34.61 6.22
CA HIS A 152 11.84 33.34 6.63
C HIS A 152 11.70 32.47 5.38
N THR A 153 12.60 31.52 5.20
CA THR A 153 12.37 30.35 4.37
C THR A 153 11.42 29.43 5.15
N THR A 154 10.14 29.46 4.81
CA THR A 154 9.21 28.37 5.14
C THR A 154 9.67 27.15 4.34
N GLU A 155 10.36 26.23 5.00
CA GLU A 155 10.60 24.89 4.46
C GLU A 155 9.24 24.23 4.21
N GLU A 156 8.92 23.95 2.94
CA GLU A 156 7.74 23.17 2.57
C GLU A 156 7.90 21.75 3.09
N ARG A 157 7.16 21.40 4.14
CA ARG A 157 7.12 20.03 4.67
C ARG A 157 6.20 19.19 3.78
N PHE A 158 6.79 18.28 3.03
CA PHE A 158 6.04 17.27 2.28
C PHE A 158 5.64 16.14 3.22
N PHE A 159 4.33 15.96 3.39
CA PHE A 159 3.80 14.84 4.16
C PHE A 159 3.57 13.63 3.26
N ASN A 160 4.06 12.46 3.70
CA ASN A 160 3.78 11.20 3.04
C ASN A 160 2.32 10.80 3.26
N ASN A 161 1.51 10.89 2.21
CA ASN A 161 0.13 10.44 2.24
C ASN A 161 0.04 9.11 1.49
N VAL A 162 -0.36 8.05 2.18
CA VAL A 162 -0.54 6.70 1.60
C VAL A 162 -2.03 6.43 1.54
N SER A 163 -2.52 6.10 0.34
CA SER A 163 -3.90 5.76 0.12
C SER A 163 -4.23 4.46 0.88
N PRO A 164 -5.39 4.37 1.56
CA PRO A 164 -5.91 3.12 2.09
C PRO A 164 -6.06 2.01 1.03
N PHE A 165 -6.15 2.33 -0.26
CA PHE A 165 -6.25 1.36 -1.34
C PHE A 165 -4.91 0.90 -1.94
N ASP A 166 -3.79 1.50 -1.51
CA ASP A 166 -2.43 0.98 -1.78
C ASP A 166 -2.12 -0.32 -0.99
N GLU A 167 -3.11 -1.20 -0.72
CA GLU A 167 -2.97 -2.46 0.03
C GLU A 167 -2.44 -3.60 -0.85
N GLN A 168 -1.20 -4.04 -0.58
CA GLN A 168 -0.76 -5.40 -0.92
C GLN A 168 -1.43 -6.39 0.06
N PRO A 169 -1.86 -7.59 -0.40
CA PRO A 169 -2.54 -8.56 0.47
C PRO A 169 -1.59 -9.02 1.60
N LEU A 170 -2.00 -8.84 2.85
CA LEU A 170 -1.28 -9.40 3.99
C LEU A 170 -1.53 -10.92 4.07
N PRO A 171 -0.50 -11.74 4.38
CA PRO A 171 -0.72 -13.16 4.65
C PRO A 171 -1.45 -13.35 5.98
N PRO A 172 -2.30 -14.39 6.12
CA PRO A 172 -3.05 -14.63 7.34
C PRO A 172 -2.13 -15.04 8.50
N PHE A 173 -2.38 -14.46 9.67
CA PHE A 173 -1.79 -14.85 10.95
C PHE A 173 -2.11 -16.33 11.26
N GLY A 174 -1.10 -17.19 11.29
CA GLY A 174 -1.23 -18.59 11.66
C GLY A 174 -1.29 -18.77 13.18
N SER A 175 -2.44 -19.19 13.70
CA SER A 175 -2.57 -19.70 15.07
C SER A 175 -2.08 -21.14 15.16
N THR A 176 -1.06 -21.38 15.97
CA THR A 176 -0.57 -22.70 16.36
C THR A 176 -1.57 -23.44 17.26
N SER A 177 -1.91 -24.70 16.93
CA SER A 177 -2.12 -25.76 17.94
C SER A 177 -2.20 -27.18 17.34
N ALA A 178 -1.23 -27.99 17.78
CA ALA A 178 -1.24 -29.41 18.21
C ALA A 178 -1.91 -30.55 17.38
N ASN A 179 -1.06 -31.58 17.17
CA ASN A 179 -1.27 -32.97 16.69
C ASN A 179 -2.44 -33.76 17.29
N VAL A 180 -3.12 -34.61 16.47
CA VAL A 180 -3.48 -36.05 16.72
C VAL A 180 -3.71 -36.77 15.36
N PRO A 181 -3.36 -38.07 15.15
CA PRO A 181 -3.20 -38.67 13.82
C PRO A 181 -4.33 -39.59 13.29
N GLN A 182 -4.41 -39.61 11.94
CA GLN A 182 -4.81 -40.65 10.97
C GLN A 182 -5.99 -41.62 11.23
N THR A 183 -6.89 -41.72 10.24
CA THR A 183 -7.13 -42.97 9.46
C THR A 183 -7.84 -42.68 8.11
N LYS A 184 -7.41 -43.38 7.07
CA LYS A 184 -7.96 -43.50 5.69
C LYS A 184 -9.06 -44.61 5.67
N PRO A 185 -9.95 -44.79 4.63
CA PRO A 185 -9.50 -45.05 3.23
C PRO A 185 -10.45 -44.81 2.02
N GLN A 186 -9.82 -44.87 0.82
CA GLN A 186 -10.27 -45.35 -0.53
C GLN A 186 -11.35 -44.57 -1.33
N ALA A 187 -11.19 -44.12 -2.59
CA ALA A 187 -10.74 -44.68 -3.90
C ALA A 187 -11.92 -45.00 -4.86
N PHE A 188 -11.69 -44.87 -6.19
CA PHE A 188 -12.59 -44.97 -7.38
C PHE A 188 -13.26 -43.66 -7.84
N GLY A 189 -13.22 -43.20 -9.09
CA GLY A 189 -12.59 -43.67 -10.34
C GLY A 189 -13.12 -42.89 -11.56
N SER A 190 -12.21 -42.61 -12.52
CA SER A 190 -12.38 -42.57 -13.99
C SER A 190 -13.32 -41.57 -14.73
N ASN A 191 -12.67 -40.63 -15.43
CA ASN A 191 -12.79 -40.19 -16.85
C ASN A 191 -14.09 -40.42 -17.65
N PHE A 192 -14.55 -39.38 -18.39
CA PHE A 192 -14.38 -39.23 -19.85
C PHE A 192 -15.09 -37.95 -20.39
N GLY A 193 -14.53 -37.31 -21.42
CA GLY A 193 -15.28 -36.40 -22.30
C GLY A 193 -14.53 -35.16 -22.81
N GLN A 194 -13.58 -35.34 -23.73
CA GLN A 194 -13.10 -34.26 -24.62
C GLN A 194 -14.13 -33.97 -25.71
N GLN A 195 -14.27 -32.70 -26.13
CA GLN A 195 -14.08 -32.24 -27.52
C GLN A 195 -14.38 -30.72 -27.69
N ASN A 196 -13.31 -29.92 -27.69
CA ASN A 196 -12.79 -29.09 -28.78
C ASN A 196 -13.71 -28.34 -29.79
N ILE A 197 -13.35 -27.06 -29.99
CA ILE A 197 -13.14 -26.30 -31.26
C ILE A 197 -13.97 -25.00 -31.45
N SER A 198 -13.28 -23.90 -31.12
CA SER A 198 -12.96 -22.70 -31.93
C SER A 198 -14.01 -21.67 -32.43
N GLN A 199 -13.54 -20.42 -32.27
CA GLN A 199 -13.52 -19.29 -33.21
C GLN A 199 -14.60 -18.20 -33.14
N GLU A 200 -14.04 -17.00 -32.95
CA GLU A 200 -14.38 -15.68 -33.50
C GLU A 200 -15.47 -14.80 -32.87
N ASN A 201 -14.94 -13.67 -32.40
CA ASN A 201 -15.48 -12.35 -32.12
C ASN A 201 -16.80 -11.98 -32.82
N ASP A 202 -17.73 -11.42 -32.05
CA ASP A 202 -18.56 -10.30 -32.52
C ASP A 202 -18.98 -9.40 -31.34
N ILE A 203 -18.73 -8.10 -31.51
CA ILE A 203 -19.17 -7.02 -30.63
C ILE A 203 -20.55 -6.55 -31.10
N PRO A 204 -21.58 -6.44 -30.24
CA PRO A 204 -22.75 -5.62 -30.57
C PRO A 204 -22.65 -4.21 -29.97
N LYS A 205 -22.79 -3.21 -30.84
CA LYS A 205 -22.97 -1.79 -30.53
C LYS A 205 -24.37 -1.48 -29.97
N PHE A 206 -24.38 -0.40 -29.21
CA PHE A 206 -25.45 0.43 -28.65
C PHE A 206 -26.79 0.47 -29.44
N GLY A 207 -27.91 0.27 -28.72
CA GLY A 207 -29.24 0.69 -29.14
C GLY A 207 -30.20 -0.42 -29.59
N GLN A 208 -30.63 -1.30 -28.67
CA GLN A 208 -31.93 -1.98 -28.81
C GLN A 208 -32.74 -1.84 -27.53
N LYS A 209 -33.90 -1.17 -27.69
CA LYS A 209 -35.01 -1.18 -26.75
C LYS A 209 -35.58 -2.59 -26.71
N PHE A 210 -35.54 -3.25 -25.55
CA PHE A 210 -36.34 -4.44 -25.31
C PHE A 210 -37.50 -4.07 -24.38
N SER A 211 -38.69 -4.18 -24.95
CA SER A 211 -40.00 -4.10 -24.31
C SER A 211 -40.21 -5.29 -23.38
N PHE A 212 -40.71 -5.00 -22.18
CA PHE A 212 -41.10 -5.98 -21.17
C PHE A 212 -42.43 -6.64 -21.57
N GLU A 213 -42.45 -7.97 -21.64
CA GLU A 213 -43.66 -8.75 -21.42
C GLU A 213 -43.39 -9.82 -20.37
N ASP A 214 -44.24 -9.81 -19.36
CA ASP A 214 -44.12 -10.52 -18.09
C ASP A 214 -44.10 -12.04 -18.25
N ARG A 215 -43.02 -12.65 -17.78
CA ARG A 215 -43.04 -14.01 -17.24
C ARG A 215 -42.48 -14.00 -15.82
N ALA A 216 -43.41 -14.28 -14.91
CA ALA A 216 -43.29 -14.68 -13.52
C ALA A 216 -41.86 -14.98 -13.01
N THR A 217 -41.48 -14.20 -12.00
CA THR A 217 -40.65 -14.60 -10.84
C THR A 217 -39.41 -15.45 -11.14
N ASN A 218 -38.32 -14.78 -11.52
CA ASN A 218 -36.99 -15.19 -11.08
C ASN A 218 -36.49 -14.17 -10.06
N GLN A 219 -36.68 -14.51 -8.78
CA GLN A 219 -35.84 -13.98 -7.71
C GLN A 219 -34.38 -14.20 -8.15
N VAL A 220 -33.59 -13.14 -8.16
CA VAL A 220 -32.14 -13.27 -8.19
C VAL A 220 -31.78 -13.98 -6.90
N ALA A 221 -31.66 -15.31 -6.98
CA ALA A 221 -31.22 -16.13 -5.88
C ALA A 221 -29.82 -15.66 -5.50
N PHE A 222 -29.72 -15.15 -4.27
CA PHE A 222 -28.46 -14.97 -3.58
C PHE A 222 -27.74 -16.32 -3.62
N ALA A 223 -26.73 -16.42 -4.47
CA ALA A 223 -25.73 -17.45 -4.28
C ALA A 223 -25.03 -17.09 -2.96
N GLU A 224 -25.31 -17.86 -1.91
CA GLU A 224 -24.43 -18.03 -0.76
C GLU A 224 -23.11 -18.62 -1.27
N SER A 225 -22.33 -17.78 -1.97
CA SER A 225 -20.90 -17.97 -2.04
C SER A 225 -20.45 -17.94 -0.60
N GLN A 226 -19.87 -19.05 -0.14
CA GLN A 226 -19.14 -19.14 1.10
C GLN A 226 -17.94 -18.18 1.01
N VAL A 227 -18.23 -16.90 1.16
CA VAL A 227 -17.28 -15.91 1.62
C VAL A 227 -16.78 -16.49 2.94
N LYS A 228 -15.46 -16.64 3.07
CA LYS A 228 -14.83 -16.66 4.39
C LYS A 228 -15.09 -15.29 5.01
N THR A 229 -16.32 -15.10 5.44
CA THR A 229 -16.72 -14.11 6.42
C THR A 229 -15.84 -14.46 7.61
N MET A 230 -14.90 -13.57 7.97
CA MET A 230 -14.51 -13.43 9.36
C MET A 230 -15.81 -13.10 10.07
N HIS A 231 -16.52 -14.16 10.49
CA HIS A 231 -17.70 -14.02 11.30
C HIS A 231 -17.27 -13.19 12.50
N ILE A 232 -17.85 -11.99 12.55
CA ILE A 232 -18.16 -11.27 13.77
C ILE A 232 -18.95 -12.26 14.62
N LEU A 233 -18.22 -13.12 15.32
CA LEU A 233 -18.69 -13.68 16.56
C LEU A 233 -18.62 -12.49 17.52
N ASN A 234 -19.77 -12.16 18.10
CA ASN A 234 -19.82 -11.53 19.41
C ASN A 234 -18.90 -12.33 20.34
N SER A 235 -17.63 -11.93 20.38
CA SER A 235 -16.71 -12.29 21.44
C SER A 235 -16.79 -11.12 22.40
N GLU A 236 -17.43 -11.34 23.54
CA GLU A 236 -17.41 -10.42 24.68
C GLU A 236 -16.01 -10.36 25.31
N SER A 237 -14.99 -10.11 24.50
CA SER A 237 -13.61 -9.86 24.93
C SER A 237 -12.86 -9.04 23.87
N GLY A 238 -13.50 -7.98 23.35
CA GLY A 238 -12.76 -6.93 22.65
C GLY A 238 -11.81 -6.27 23.63
N TYR A 239 -10.52 -6.23 23.29
CA TYR A 239 -9.55 -5.48 24.09
C TYR A 239 -9.99 -4.01 24.16
N ASP A 240 -10.21 -3.50 25.36
CA ASP A 240 -10.54 -2.11 25.60
C ASP A 240 -9.26 -1.27 25.70
N PHE A 241 -9.01 -0.44 24.69
CA PHE A 241 -7.87 0.47 24.62
C PHE A 241 -8.17 1.84 25.23
N THR A 242 -9.30 2.05 25.92
CA THR A 242 -9.70 3.35 26.48
C THR A 242 -8.58 4.04 27.25
N ASN A 243 -7.91 3.33 28.15
CA ASN A 243 -6.82 3.91 28.97
C ASN A 243 -5.62 4.34 28.11
N TYR A 244 -5.22 3.50 27.17
CA TYR A 244 -4.13 3.81 26.24
C TYR A 244 -4.48 5.02 25.36
N ILE A 245 -5.67 5.02 24.76
CA ILE A 245 -6.15 6.11 23.88
C ILE A 245 -6.23 7.43 24.66
N ASN A 246 -6.81 7.44 25.86
CA ASN A 246 -6.88 8.65 26.67
C ASN A 246 -5.47 9.14 27.09
N GLY A 247 -4.54 8.23 27.37
CA GLY A 247 -3.14 8.55 27.62
C GLY A 247 -2.47 9.22 26.42
N CYS A 248 -2.63 8.65 25.23
CA CYS A 248 -2.11 9.23 23.98
C CYS A 248 -2.77 10.58 23.67
N ALA A 249 -4.08 10.72 23.86
CA ALA A 249 -4.81 11.97 23.66
C ALA A 249 -4.30 13.09 24.59
N SER A 250 -3.97 12.75 25.84
CA SER A 250 -3.37 13.70 26.79
C SER A 250 -1.97 14.16 26.37
N ASN A 251 -1.27 13.34 25.57
CA ASN A 251 0.06 13.62 25.03
C ASN A 251 0.03 14.33 23.67
N VAL A 252 -1.14 14.65 23.10
CA VAL A 252 -1.24 15.20 21.73
C VAL A 252 -0.47 16.52 21.55
N SER A 253 -0.34 17.33 22.61
CA SER A 253 0.43 18.58 22.60
C SER A 253 1.94 18.38 22.42
N ARG A 254 2.45 17.16 22.58
CA ARG A 254 3.87 16.80 22.38
C ARG A 254 4.24 16.59 20.91
N THR A 255 3.28 16.71 19.99
CA THR A 255 3.52 16.65 18.55
C THR A 255 2.75 17.76 17.84
N SER A 256 3.32 18.29 16.75
CA SER A 256 2.61 19.18 15.83
C SER A 256 1.93 18.43 14.67
N TYR A 257 2.15 17.12 14.55
CA TYR A 257 1.80 16.32 13.37
C TYR A 257 0.37 16.54 12.84
N PHE A 258 -0.64 16.53 13.72
CA PHE A 258 -2.03 16.75 13.29
C PHE A 258 -2.30 18.19 12.83
N LYS A 259 -1.71 19.17 13.50
CA LYS A 259 -1.86 20.60 13.17
C LYS A 259 -1.13 20.95 11.88
N ASP A 260 0.07 20.41 11.70
CA ASP A 260 0.85 20.60 10.48
C ASP A 260 0.12 20.01 9.25
N ARG A 261 -0.72 18.99 9.47
CA ARG A 261 -1.64 18.43 8.46
C ARG A 261 -3.00 19.12 8.39
N GLY A 262 -3.13 20.31 8.96
CA GLY A 262 -4.28 21.21 8.82
C GLY A 262 -5.46 20.93 9.75
N LEU A 263 -5.40 19.92 10.63
CA LEU A 263 -6.50 19.59 11.53
C LEU A 263 -6.67 20.64 12.64
N SER A 264 -7.92 20.98 12.95
CA SER A 264 -8.22 21.93 14.03
C SER A 264 -8.14 21.30 15.43
N ASP A 265 -7.86 22.13 16.44
CA ASP A 265 -7.85 21.70 17.84
C ASP A 265 -9.18 21.07 18.28
N ALA A 266 -10.30 21.59 17.80
CA ALA A 266 -11.62 21.06 18.10
C ALA A 266 -11.80 19.62 17.59
N ILE A 267 -11.32 19.33 16.38
CA ILE A 267 -11.38 17.99 15.79
C ILE A 267 -10.39 17.04 16.46
N ILE A 268 -9.17 17.50 16.74
CA ILE A 268 -8.17 16.73 17.47
C ILE A 268 -8.73 16.25 18.82
N GLN A 269 -9.39 17.15 19.56
CA GLN A 269 -10.01 16.82 20.85
C GLN A 269 -11.24 15.92 20.68
N LYS A 270 -12.14 16.24 19.75
CA LYS A 270 -13.38 15.49 19.50
C LYS A 270 -13.11 14.02 19.18
N PHE A 271 -12.11 13.75 18.34
CA PHE A 271 -11.75 12.39 17.92
C PHE A 271 -10.70 11.73 18.83
N LYS A 272 -10.30 12.41 19.92
CA LYS A 272 -9.25 11.93 20.84
C LYS A 272 -7.96 11.53 20.11
N LEU A 273 -7.57 12.31 19.09
CA LEU A 273 -6.31 12.08 18.40
C LEU A 273 -5.16 12.25 19.40
N GLY A 274 -4.18 11.35 19.33
CA GLY A 274 -3.18 11.22 20.37
C GLY A 274 -1.78 11.03 19.83
N PHE A 275 -0.80 11.09 20.73
CA PHE A 275 0.59 10.88 20.41
C PHE A 275 1.24 9.91 21.40
N ASP A 276 2.00 8.98 20.85
CA ASP A 276 2.89 8.08 21.58
C ASP A 276 4.31 8.31 21.08
N ALA A 277 5.21 8.73 21.97
CA ALA A 277 6.60 9.02 21.61
C ALA A 277 7.45 7.74 21.45
N GLU A 278 6.99 6.63 22.03
CA GLU A 278 7.72 5.37 22.14
C GLU A 278 6.78 4.20 21.78
N TYR A 279 6.01 4.36 20.70
CA TYR A 279 5.10 3.32 20.26
C TYR A 279 5.90 2.12 19.74
N GLN A 280 5.73 0.97 20.38
CA GLN A 280 6.34 -0.27 19.93
C GLN A 280 5.64 -0.78 18.66
N ALA A 281 6.20 -0.44 17.51
CA ALA A 281 5.61 -0.72 16.21
C ALA A 281 5.82 -2.17 15.77
N GLU A 282 6.97 -2.73 16.08
CA GLU A 282 7.32 -4.09 15.73
C GLU A 282 8.29 -4.67 16.75
N ILE A 283 8.21 -5.97 16.92
CA ILE A 283 9.30 -6.73 17.51
C ILE A 283 9.94 -7.43 16.33
N ASP A 284 11.20 -7.11 16.07
CA ASP A 284 11.97 -7.86 15.10
C ASP A 284 12.08 -9.30 15.60
N ASN A 285 11.35 -10.21 14.94
CA ASN A 285 11.28 -11.62 15.30
C ASN A 285 12.67 -12.32 15.20
N LEU A 286 13.65 -11.67 14.56
CA LEU A 286 15.02 -12.15 14.39
C LEU A 286 15.96 -11.63 15.48
N THR A 287 15.85 -10.38 15.92
CA THR A 287 16.75 -9.82 16.96
C THR A 287 16.12 -9.77 18.34
N GLY A 288 14.80 -9.91 18.44
CA GLY A 288 14.03 -9.61 19.65
C GLY A 288 13.99 -8.12 19.98
N GLN A 289 14.57 -7.28 19.13
CA GLN A 289 14.64 -5.84 19.36
C GLN A 289 13.32 -5.18 18.96
N SER A 290 12.88 -4.24 19.78
CA SER A 290 11.67 -3.49 19.52
C SER A 290 11.98 -2.28 18.64
N VAL A 291 11.23 -2.13 17.54
CA VAL A 291 11.22 -0.94 16.71
C VAL A 291 10.21 0.02 17.30
N TYR A 292 10.66 1.22 17.64
CA TYR A 292 9.84 2.26 18.24
C TYR A 292 9.58 3.39 17.25
N TRP A 293 8.33 3.86 17.22
CA TRP A 293 7.92 5.03 16.46
C TRP A 293 7.53 6.16 17.39
N LYS A 294 7.81 7.38 16.94
CA LYS A 294 7.00 8.53 17.33
C LYS A 294 5.71 8.43 16.52
N ALA A 295 4.62 8.09 17.16
CA ALA A 295 3.39 7.69 16.51
C ALA A 295 2.24 8.65 16.79
N ALA A 296 1.56 9.07 15.72
CA ALA A 296 0.25 9.68 15.77
C ALA A 296 -0.82 8.57 15.85
N ILE A 297 -1.69 8.66 16.85
CA ILE A 297 -2.70 7.66 17.17
C ILE A 297 -4.08 8.18 16.77
N ILE A 298 -4.82 7.39 15.99
CA ILE A 298 -6.14 7.71 15.45
C ILE A 298 -7.14 6.64 15.94
N PRO A 299 -7.98 6.93 16.93
CA PRO A 299 -8.89 5.95 17.53
C PRO A 299 -10.03 5.49 16.60
N TYR A 300 -10.35 4.20 16.66
CA TYR A 300 -11.58 3.59 16.12
C TYR A 300 -12.51 3.23 17.29
N GLY A 301 -12.95 4.25 18.01
CA GLY A 301 -13.64 4.07 19.29
C GLY A 301 -12.69 3.55 20.37
N THR A 302 -13.15 2.63 21.21
CA THR A 302 -12.36 2.04 22.31
C THR A 302 -11.73 0.70 21.96
N GLN A 303 -12.14 0.09 20.85
CA GLN A 303 -11.78 -1.30 20.49
C GLN A 303 -10.61 -1.39 19.50
N GLY A 304 -10.17 -0.27 18.94
CA GLY A 304 -9.05 -0.25 18.02
C GLY A 304 -8.52 1.16 17.77
N TYR A 305 -7.35 1.23 17.16
CA TYR A 305 -6.74 2.47 16.72
C TYR A 305 -5.77 2.24 15.56
N CYS A 306 -5.67 3.25 14.71
CA CYS A 306 -4.64 3.35 13.69
C CYS A 306 -3.45 4.13 14.22
N VAL A 307 -2.29 3.79 13.69
CA VAL A 307 -0.99 4.33 14.08
C VAL A 307 -0.32 4.84 12.83
N ARG A 308 0.08 6.11 12.83
CA ARG A 308 0.86 6.74 11.77
C ARG A 308 2.23 7.08 12.32
N ASN A 309 3.27 6.63 11.64
CA ASN A 309 4.62 7.08 11.96
C ASN A 309 4.73 8.57 11.62
N THR A 310 5.23 9.36 12.56
CA THR A 310 5.42 10.81 12.36
C THR A 310 6.73 11.13 11.66
N ASP A 311 7.61 10.13 11.49
CA ASP A 311 8.81 10.27 10.70
C ASP A 311 8.50 10.31 9.19
N LEU A 312 8.91 11.38 8.54
CA LEU A 312 8.66 11.63 7.12
C LEU A 312 9.59 10.85 6.20
N SER A 313 10.73 10.34 6.71
CA SER A 313 11.67 9.54 5.92
C SER A 313 11.29 8.05 5.84
N ALA A 314 10.11 7.67 6.36
CA ALA A 314 9.60 6.31 6.23
C ALA A 314 9.04 6.11 4.81
N ASP A 315 9.68 5.23 4.03
CA ASP A 315 9.37 5.07 2.60
C ASP A 315 8.45 3.88 2.30
N SER A 316 8.39 2.87 3.18
CA SER A 316 7.48 1.72 2.99
C SER A 316 6.15 1.86 3.74
N LYS A 317 5.12 1.13 3.30
CA LYS A 317 3.79 1.14 3.96
C LYS A 317 3.87 0.60 5.39
N THR A 318 4.63 -0.47 5.60
CA THR A 318 4.85 -1.13 6.89
C THR A 318 5.59 -0.26 7.90
N GLU A 319 6.34 0.73 7.42
CA GLU A 319 7.06 1.72 8.24
C GLU A 319 6.24 2.99 8.52
N ARG A 320 5.13 3.19 7.81
CA ARG A 320 4.29 4.40 7.88
C ARG A 320 2.99 4.21 8.62
N TYR A 321 2.41 3.00 8.57
CA TYR A 321 1.05 2.78 9.05
C TYR A 321 0.85 1.40 9.67
N LYS A 322 0.21 1.37 10.84
CA LYS A 322 -0.21 0.12 11.52
C LYS A 322 -1.63 0.26 12.07
N LYS A 323 -2.29 -0.88 12.22
CA LYS A 323 -3.63 -1.04 12.80
C LYS A 323 -3.55 -2.01 13.98
N LYS A 324 -4.15 -1.66 15.13
CA LYS A 324 -4.33 -2.56 16.27
C LYS A 324 -5.76 -2.56 16.78
N GLY A 325 -6.31 -3.74 17.04
CA GLY A 325 -7.66 -3.94 17.54
C GLY A 325 -8.69 -4.22 16.45
N SER A 326 -9.95 -3.94 16.74
CA SER A 326 -11.08 -4.14 15.84
C SER A 326 -11.38 -2.87 15.05
N PHE A 327 -11.66 -3.03 13.75
CA PHE A 327 -11.91 -1.92 12.84
C PHE A 327 -13.30 -2.05 12.22
N ASP A 328 -13.94 -0.89 12.09
CA ASP A 328 -15.24 -0.68 11.47
C ASP A 328 -15.11 0.48 10.48
N ILE A 329 -16.20 0.96 9.88
CA ILE A 329 -16.19 2.23 9.16
C ILE A 329 -15.79 3.36 10.13
N TYR A 330 -14.77 4.11 9.74
CA TYR A 330 -14.26 5.20 10.55
C TYR A 330 -15.31 6.32 10.64
N ASN A 331 -15.56 6.81 11.86
CA ASN A 331 -16.60 7.80 12.14
C ASN A 331 -18.00 7.41 11.63
N HIS A 332 -18.38 6.12 11.69
CA HIS A 332 -19.73 5.69 11.31
C HIS A 332 -20.86 6.38 12.08
N ALA A 333 -20.57 6.94 13.27
CA ALA A 333 -21.49 7.78 14.03
C ALA A 333 -21.97 9.02 13.25
N ALA A 334 -21.26 9.43 12.18
CA ALA A 334 -21.74 10.46 11.25
C ALA A 334 -23.11 10.11 10.63
N LEU A 335 -23.42 8.82 10.47
CA LEU A 335 -24.70 8.33 9.95
C LEU A 335 -25.90 8.63 10.87
N GLU A 336 -25.65 8.87 12.16
CA GLU A 336 -26.69 9.24 13.13
C GLU A 336 -27.10 10.71 13.03
N LYS A 337 -26.32 11.53 12.32
CA LYS A 337 -26.62 12.94 12.09
C LYS A 337 -27.56 13.10 10.90
N GLN A 338 -28.22 14.24 10.83
CA GLN A 338 -28.99 14.67 9.65
C GLN A 338 -28.13 15.57 8.76
N GLY A 339 -28.33 15.47 7.46
CA GLY A 339 -27.69 16.33 6.46
C GLY A 339 -26.72 15.58 5.55
N PRO A 340 -25.99 16.29 4.68
CA PRO A 340 -25.06 15.66 3.75
C PRO A 340 -23.91 14.95 4.50
N ILE A 341 -23.56 13.76 4.03
CA ILE A 341 -22.45 12.95 4.57
C ILE A 341 -21.44 12.67 3.47
N PHE A 342 -20.18 12.96 3.75
CA PHE A 342 -19.07 12.72 2.84
C PHE A 342 -18.44 11.37 3.14
N ILE A 343 -18.16 10.60 2.09
CA ILE A 343 -17.51 9.31 2.14
C ILE A 343 -16.12 9.51 1.55
N ALA A 344 -15.13 9.57 2.44
CA ALA A 344 -13.73 9.72 2.07
C ALA A 344 -13.01 8.37 2.09
N GLU A 345 -11.83 8.33 1.52
CA GLU A 345 -11.04 7.11 1.46
C GLU A 345 -10.39 6.78 2.81
N GLY A 346 -9.57 7.70 3.33
CA GLY A 346 -8.79 7.54 4.55
C GLY A 346 -9.30 8.33 5.74
N GLU A 347 -8.78 8.00 6.92
CA GLU A 347 -9.17 8.64 8.17
C GLU A 347 -8.80 10.13 8.17
N PHE A 348 -7.64 10.48 7.60
CA PHE A 348 -7.20 11.87 7.49
C PHE A 348 -8.08 12.69 6.55
N ASP A 349 -8.61 12.11 5.48
CA ASP A 349 -9.51 12.79 4.55
C ASP A 349 -10.85 13.10 5.23
N ALA A 350 -11.42 12.12 5.95
CA ALA A 350 -12.62 12.33 6.74
C ALA A 350 -12.40 13.37 7.86
N LEU A 351 -11.28 13.31 8.57
CA LEU A 351 -10.90 14.31 9.58
C LEU A 351 -10.71 15.72 8.99
N SER A 352 -10.27 15.79 7.73
CA SER A 352 -10.08 17.06 7.02
C SER A 352 -11.40 17.73 6.70
N LEU A 353 -12.39 16.95 6.24
CA LEU A 353 -13.75 17.42 6.02
C LEU A 353 -14.46 17.82 7.32
N GLU A 354 -14.30 17.03 8.38
CA GLU A 354 -14.81 17.36 9.72
C GLU A 354 -14.17 18.66 10.25
N THR A 355 -12.90 18.94 9.93
CA THR A 355 -12.23 20.20 10.27
C THR A 355 -12.86 21.41 9.59
N LEU A 356 -13.48 21.22 8.42
CA LEU A 356 -14.22 22.25 7.70
C LEU A 356 -15.70 22.30 8.07
N GLY A 357 -16.15 21.46 9.02
CA GLY A 357 -17.52 21.45 9.54
C GLY A 357 -18.48 20.49 8.82
N TYR A 358 -17.98 19.64 7.93
CA TYR A 358 -18.79 18.67 7.19
C TYR A 358 -18.78 17.29 7.87
N ASN A 359 -19.94 16.61 7.85
CA ASN A 359 -20.02 15.26 8.40
C ASN A 359 -19.35 14.29 7.44
N ALA A 360 -18.31 13.59 7.89
CA ALA A 360 -17.55 12.70 7.02
C ALA A 360 -17.19 11.38 7.68
N LEU A 361 -17.25 10.30 6.92
CA LEU A 361 -16.79 8.97 7.32
C LEU A 361 -15.70 8.49 6.36
N ALA A 362 -14.86 7.56 6.82
CA ALA A 362 -13.84 6.96 5.95
C ALA A 362 -14.12 5.48 5.70
N LEU A 363 -13.98 5.08 4.43
CA LEU A 363 -14.18 3.70 3.99
C LEU A 363 -13.05 2.79 4.48
N GLY A 364 -11.79 3.26 4.43
CA GLY A 364 -10.63 2.57 5.01
C GLY A 364 -10.27 1.25 4.33
N GLY A 365 -10.55 1.11 3.03
CA GLY A 365 -10.23 -0.07 2.20
C GLY A 365 -11.40 -0.51 1.29
N VAL A 366 -11.11 -0.90 0.03
CA VAL A 366 -12.15 -1.30 -0.95
C VAL A 366 -12.98 -2.51 -0.47
N GLY A 367 -12.39 -3.36 0.37
CA GLY A 367 -13.07 -4.50 1.00
C GLY A 367 -14.21 -4.11 1.95
N ASN A 368 -14.28 -2.85 2.38
CA ASN A 368 -15.27 -2.38 3.35
C ASN A 368 -16.55 -1.82 2.70
N VAL A 369 -16.67 -1.80 1.37
CA VAL A 369 -17.85 -1.25 0.67
C VAL A 369 -19.13 -1.90 1.17
N ARG A 370 -19.15 -3.23 1.31
CA ARG A 370 -20.32 -3.97 1.82
C ARG A 370 -20.66 -3.60 3.26
N LEU A 371 -19.65 -3.50 4.12
CA LEU A 371 -19.83 -3.10 5.51
C LEU A 371 -20.43 -1.69 5.60
N LEU A 372 -19.93 -0.74 4.81
CA LEU A 372 -20.49 0.61 4.75
C LEU A 372 -21.96 0.60 4.32
N VAL A 373 -22.30 -0.16 3.29
CA VAL A 373 -23.69 -0.28 2.82
C VAL A 373 -24.59 -0.86 3.91
N GLU A 374 -24.14 -1.86 4.66
CA GLU A 374 -24.87 -2.42 5.80
C GLU A 374 -25.08 -1.38 6.91
N ARG A 375 -24.07 -0.54 7.20
CA ARG A 375 -24.21 0.57 8.16
C ARG A 375 -25.19 1.63 7.70
N ILE A 376 -25.16 1.99 6.42
CA ILE A 376 -26.10 2.96 5.83
C ILE A 376 -27.54 2.43 5.90
N LYS A 377 -27.77 1.14 5.62
CA LYS A 377 -29.10 0.52 5.71
C LYS A 377 -29.69 0.59 7.12
N ASN A 378 -28.84 0.42 8.13
CA ASN A 378 -29.24 0.42 9.53
C ASN A 378 -29.23 1.82 10.16
N ALA A 379 -28.84 2.85 9.39
CA ALA A 379 -28.78 4.20 9.89
C ALA A 379 -30.20 4.75 10.17
N PRO A 380 -30.38 5.56 11.22
CA PRO A 380 -31.69 6.11 11.56
C PRO A 380 -32.17 7.17 10.56
N ASN A 381 -31.24 7.87 9.91
CA ASN A 381 -31.55 8.97 8.98
C ASN A 381 -31.22 8.59 7.54
N LYS A 382 -32.09 9.00 6.61
CA LYS A 382 -31.80 8.94 5.17
C LYS A 382 -31.07 10.22 4.76
N ASN A 383 -29.75 10.13 4.68
CA ASN A 383 -28.89 11.25 4.30
C ASN A 383 -28.56 11.21 2.80
N GLU A 384 -28.18 12.36 2.26
CA GLU A 384 -27.52 12.46 0.95
C GLU A 384 -26.02 12.19 1.12
N PHE A 385 -25.43 11.43 0.21
CA PHE A 385 -24.02 11.05 0.28
C PHE A 385 -23.15 11.68 -0.81
N TYR A 386 -21.96 12.14 -0.43
CA TYR A 386 -20.94 12.66 -1.34
C TYR A 386 -19.76 11.70 -1.36
N ILE A 387 -19.56 10.98 -2.46
CA ILE A 387 -18.48 10.00 -2.61
C ILE A 387 -17.23 10.73 -3.12
N CYS A 388 -16.17 10.71 -2.31
CA CYS A 388 -14.93 11.46 -2.52
C CYS A 388 -13.71 10.52 -2.34
N LEU A 389 -13.71 9.39 -3.04
CA LEU A 389 -12.61 8.43 -3.04
C LEU A 389 -11.49 8.88 -4.01
N ASP A 390 -10.31 8.27 -3.91
CA ASP A 390 -9.19 8.62 -4.78
C ASP A 390 -9.50 8.29 -6.25
N ASN A 391 -8.86 9.02 -7.15
CA ASN A 391 -9.04 8.89 -8.60
C ASN A 391 -8.24 7.73 -9.23
N ASP A 392 -7.66 6.86 -8.41
CA ASP A 392 -6.95 5.68 -8.86
C ASP A 392 -7.92 4.55 -9.27
N GLU A 393 -7.38 3.43 -9.76
CA GLU A 393 -8.19 2.32 -10.26
C GLU A 393 -9.02 1.65 -9.13
N PRO A 394 -8.44 1.32 -7.96
CA PRO A 394 -9.22 0.81 -6.82
C PRO A 394 -10.30 1.76 -6.31
N GLY A 395 -10.02 3.07 -6.22
CA GLY A 395 -10.97 4.07 -5.74
C GLY A 395 -12.14 4.28 -6.69
N LYS A 396 -11.89 4.21 -8.01
CA LYS A 396 -12.95 4.20 -9.03
C LYS A 396 -13.83 2.96 -8.92
N GLU A 397 -13.25 1.77 -8.79
CA GLU A 397 -14.01 0.52 -8.62
C GLU A 397 -14.89 0.57 -7.36
N ALA A 398 -14.32 1.01 -6.23
CA ALA A 398 -15.08 1.18 -4.99
C ALA A 398 -16.21 2.21 -5.12
N THR A 399 -15.97 3.31 -5.84
CA THR A 399 -16.99 4.33 -6.14
C THR A 399 -18.13 3.74 -6.97
N GLU A 400 -17.84 2.97 -8.02
CA GLU A 400 -18.85 2.33 -8.86
C GLU A 400 -19.69 1.31 -8.09
N HIS A 401 -19.05 0.49 -7.26
CA HIS A 401 -19.74 -0.47 -6.40
C HIS A 401 -20.65 0.23 -5.39
N LEU A 402 -20.13 1.22 -4.67
CA LEU A 402 -20.89 1.97 -3.68
C LEU A 402 -22.07 2.71 -4.33
N ALA A 403 -21.84 3.40 -5.44
CA ALA A 403 -22.88 4.07 -6.21
C ALA A 403 -23.98 3.10 -6.66
N SER A 404 -23.61 1.90 -7.12
CA SER A 404 -24.57 0.87 -7.53
C SER A 404 -25.46 0.43 -6.37
N TYR A 405 -24.89 0.20 -5.18
CA TYR A 405 -25.66 -0.13 -3.99
C TYR A 405 -26.58 1.02 -3.55
N LEU A 406 -26.10 2.26 -3.54
CA LEU A 406 -26.91 3.42 -3.15
C LEU A 406 -28.08 3.64 -4.12
N ARG A 407 -27.87 3.45 -5.43
CA ARG A 407 -28.97 3.46 -6.43
C ARG A 407 -30.01 2.39 -6.14
N GLN A 408 -29.60 1.17 -5.85
CA GLN A 408 -30.52 0.07 -5.53
C GLN A 408 -31.35 0.33 -4.27
N LEU A 409 -30.77 1.05 -3.29
CA LEU A 409 -31.46 1.44 -2.06
C LEU A 409 -32.28 2.73 -2.19
N ASN A 410 -32.29 3.34 -3.38
CA ASN A 410 -32.94 4.62 -3.65
C ASN A 410 -32.46 5.73 -2.69
N ILE A 411 -31.15 5.76 -2.44
CA ILE A 411 -30.48 6.77 -1.61
C ILE A 411 -29.82 7.78 -2.55
N GLN A 412 -29.96 9.07 -2.24
CA GLN A 412 -29.36 10.14 -3.03
C GLN A 412 -27.85 10.20 -2.80
N PHE A 413 -27.09 10.35 -3.88
CA PHE A 413 -25.66 10.54 -3.80
C PHE A 413 -25.11 11.33 -4.99
N LYS A 414 -23.95 11.94 -4.80
CA LYS A 414 -23.13 12.59 -5.81
C LYS A 414 -21.69 12.06 -5.71
N CYS A 415 -21.02 11.86 -6.84
CA CYS A 415 -19.58 11.57 -6.86
C CYS A 415 -18.84 12.89 -7.14
N VAL A 416 -17.88 13.24 -6.29
CA VAL A 416 -17.18 14.52 -6.36
C VAL A 416 -15.68 14.32 -6.15
N ASP A 417 -14.88 15.02 -6.96
CA ASP A 417 -13.43 15.12 -6.76
C ASP A 417 -13.12 16.42 -6.00
N LEU A 418 -12.90 16.29 -4.70
CA LEU A 418 -12.55 17.41 -3.84
C LEU A 418 -11.03 17.67 -3.80
N ALA A 419 -10.22 16.67 -4.11
CA ALA A 419 -8.77 16.68 -3.90
C ALA A 419 -8.01 17.39 -5.02
N TYR A 420 -8.52 17.42 -6.26
CA TYR A 420 -7.82 17.98 -7.43
C TYR A 420 -7.15 19.36 -7.16
N PRO A 421 -5.95 19.68 -7.66
CA PRO A 421 -4.98 18.81 -8.30
C PRO A 421 -4.10 18.05 -7.28
N TYR A 422 -4.46 18.06 -6.00
CA TYR A 422 -3.74 17.37 -4.94
C TYR A 422 -4.07 15.86 -4.95
N LYS A 423 -3.23 15.08 -4.28
CA LYS A 423 -3.39 13.63 -4.20
C LYS A 423 -4.66 13.25 -3.46
N ASP A 424 -4.91 13.88 -2.32
CA ASP A 424 -6.01 13.57 -1.42
C ASP A 424 -6.56 14.82 -0.71
N ILE A 425 -7.67 14.66 0.01
CA ILE A 425 -8.38 15.77 0.67
C ILE A 425 -7.52 16.37 1.79
N ASN A 426 -6.72 15.56 2.48
CA ASN A 426 -5.84 16.10 3.52
C ASN A 426 -4.72 16.97 2.94
N GLU A 427 -4.13 16.58 1.82
CA GLU A 427 -3.16 17.41 1.08
C GLU A 427 -3.79 18.72 0.63
N ALA A 428 -5.01 18.68 0.07
CA ALA A 428 -5.76 19.87 -0.27
C ALA A 428 -5.99 20.77 0.96
N LEU A 429 -6.30 20.19 2.13
CA LEU A 429 -6.54 20.96 3.35
C LEU A 429 -5.32 21.75 3.84
N TYR A 430 -4.13 21.12 3.89
CA TYR A 430 -2.95 21.80 4.45
C TYR A 430 -2.19 22.64 3.42
N ARG A 431 -2.35 22.37 2.12
CA ARG A 431 -1.75 23.21 1.05
C ARG A 431 -2.64 24.37 0.62
N ASP A 432 -3.94 24.14 0.48
CA ASP A 432 -4.87 25.12 -0.08
C ASP A 432 -6.29 24.98 0.50
N LYS A 433 -6.38 25.31 1.79
CA LYS A 433 -7.60 25.26 2.58
C LYS A 433 -8.74 26.09 1.99
N ASP A 434 -8.43 27.23 1.38
CA ASP A 434 -9.44 28.17 0.90
C ASP A 434 -10.10 27.65 -0.38
N THR A 435 -9.32 27.13 -1.33
CA THR A 435 -9.87 26.46 -2.52
C THR A 435 -10.71 25.23 -2.15
N LEU A 436 -10.24 24.41 -1.20
CA LEU A 436 -11.03 23.26 -0.74
C LEU A 436 -12.37 23.70 -0.11
N ARG A 437 -12.35 24.77 0.70
CA ARG A 437 -13.57 25.34 1.29
C ARG A 437 -14.52 25.87 0.21
N GLU A 438 -14.01 26.59 -0.78
CA GLU A 438 -14.82 27.13 -1.88
C GLU A 438 -15.53 26.02 -2.65
N ARG A 439 -14.85 24.91 -2.96
CA ARG A 439 -15.47 23.76 -3.62
C ARG A 439 -16.56 23.12 -2.79
N LEU A 440 -16.32 22.97 -1.49
CA LEU A 440 -17.32 22.43 -0.56
C LEU A 440 -18.55 23.33 -0.42
N THR A 441 -18.43 24.64 -0.68
CA THR A 441 -19.57 25.55 -0.73
C THR A 441 -20.30 25.55 -2.08
N ASN A 442 -19.66 25.06 -3.15
CA ASN A 442 -20.17 25.08 -4.52
C ASN A 442 -20.44 23.65 -5.05
N LEU A 443 -21.07 22.80 -4.24
CA LEU A 443 -21.35 21.39 -4.56
C LEU A 443 -22.65 21.16 -5.37
N ASP A 444 -23.37 22.23 -5.68
CA ASP A 444 -24.67 22.22 -6.37
C ASP A 444 -24.59 22.63 -7.84
#